data_AF-A0A0S4KH52-F1
#
_entry.id   AF-A0A0S4KH52-F1
#
_cell.length_a   1.000
_cell.length_b   1.000
_cell.length_c   1.000
_cell.angle_alpha   90.00
_cell.angle_beta   90.00
_cell.angle_gamma   90.00
#
_symmetry.space_group_name_H-M   'P 1'
#
loop_
_entity.id
_entity.type
_entity.pdbx_description
1 polymer ?
#
loop_
_entity_poly.entity_id
_entity_poly.type
_entity_poly.pdbx_seq_one_letter_code
_entity_poly.pdbx_strand_id
1 'polypeptide(L)'
;IMRHGMKYCALLAFAVMLATMMWATSSDDPRFEEEHLQATSEPRPQQQQPLPPLPRSTIEDTAIELEADKTTLAPESPLVDDTPYTVKAERGPNDLEEWVRVLRGENTAIHVAKDRIRSLVDIRDGSGIPFRDALVWSENDKIARTLVDNALLQSVTSYFDLLADTDTPLPPWKKPAVPITCDGLDYYSGHFSIPEENIVPSLMTKTRDWATVVPGRKETYLFKTEASYRKDLQEARFGITRRRYGFATNRNLEMLAAGCIPYFCGIRRVPPTGTLDSLPKEFFTLMLQFPGLSAKCNPPRRAMGLPLTQTIFNETKYLKLADKLLDYTRQYQTTTHLARYILSATSLKTLPRNVLILWASHYTIFLTGFLHGLRKLGVEVEDVPRRDEVYDDKHCAEAQLKTYAKGWFFFCRTKESPNLSRKNIETRIRERAFDLIVISVTDTLTYHLRNASLEIPFYDAITESYPKDLILALNDADLIKPMTTDVAHKVLTHKTLYFKRETHGCQERIW
;
A
#
# COMPACT_ATOMS: atom_id res chain seq x y z
N ILE A 1 32.35 32.18 34.73
CA ILE A 1 31.82 31.39 33.58
C ILE A 1 30.94 30.22 34.07
N MET A 2 31.44 29.25 34.85
CA MET A 2 30.60 28.13 35.34
C MET A 2 29.38 28.53 36.20
N ARG A 3 29.50 29.54 37.09
CA ARG A 3 28.34 30.03 37.87
C ARG A 3 27.29 30.78 37.05
N HIS A 4 27.64 31.30 35.88
CA HIS A 4 26.66 31.95 34.98
C HIS A 4 26.03 30.93 34.04
N GLY A 5 26.78 29.91 33.60
CA GLY A 5 26.24 28.79 32.82
C GLY A 5 25.10 28.05 33.52
N MET A 6 25.21 27.79 34.83
CA MET A 6 24.13 27.12 35.57
C MET A 6 22.84 27.95 35.67
N LYS A 7 22.94 29.28 35.74
CA LYS A 7 21.75 30.15 35.75
C LYS A 7 21.04 30.14 34.39
N TYR A 8 21.78 30.09 33.30
CA TYR A 8 21.21 29.96 31.95
C TYR A 8 20.57 28.60 31.70
N CYS A 9 21.17 27.50 32.18
CA CYS A 9 20.55 26.18 32.08
C CYS A 9 19.25 26.08 32.88
N ALA A 10 19.20 26.68 34.07
CA ALA A 10 17.97 26.72 34.88
C ALA A 10 16.87 27.56 34.22
N LEU A 11 17.22 28.71 33.63
CA LEU A 11 16.29 29.55 32.87
C LEU A 11 15.75 28.84 31.62
N LEU A 12 16.61 28.11 30.91
CA LEU A 12 16.22 27.36 29.72
C LEU A 12 15.29 26.18 30.08
N ALA A 13 15.61 25.45 31.15
CA ALA A 13 14.76 24.38 31.67
C ALA A 13 13.39 24.91 32.11
N PHE A 14 13.36 26.07 32.79
CA PHE A 14 12.13 26.72 33.20
C PHE A 14 11.29 27.20 32.00
N ALA A 15 11.92 27.75 30.97
CA ALA A 15 11.24 28.18 29.75
C ALA A 15 10.64 26.99 28.97
N VAL A 16 11.35 25.86 28.89
CA VAL A 16 10.83 24.62 28.29
C VAL A 16 9.65 24.08 29.09
N MET A 17 9.74 24.09 30.42
CA MET A 17 8.64 23.64 31.29
C MET A 17 7.39 24.52 31.11
N LEU A 18 7.55 25.85 31.05
CA LEU A 18 6.47 26.81 30.77
C LEU A 18 5.84 26.59 29.39
N ALA A 19 6.65 26.39 28.35
CA ALA A 19 6.14 26.11 27.01
C ALA A 19 5.35 24.79 26.95
N THR A 20 5.78 23.78 27.71
CA THR A 20 5.09 22.48 27.79
C THR A 20 3.78 22.59 28.56
N MET A 21 3.75 23.38 29.64
CA MET A 21 2.52 23.66 30.39
C MET A 21 1.52 24.49 29.57
N MET A 22 1.99 25.50 28.82
CA MET A 22 1.13 26.29 27.93
C MET A 22 0.60 25.47 26.75
N TRP A 23 1.36 24.49 26.28
CA TRP A 23 0.88 23.55 25.27
C TRP A 23 -0.20 22.62 25.83
N ALA A 24 0.01 22.09 27.05
CA ALA A 24 -0.93 21.22 27.74
C ALA A 24 -2.24 21.92 28.16
N THR A 25 -2.23 23.24 28.39
CA THR A 25 -3.46 24.02 28.67
C THR A 25 -4.13 24.57 27.41
N SER A 26 -3.50 24.42 26.24
CA SER A 26 -4.07 24.84 24.94
C SER A 26 -4.69 23.68 24.14
N SER A 27 -4.62 22.44 24.66
CA SER A 27 -5.18 21.24 24.01
C SER A 27 -6.63 20.95 24.36
N ASP A 28 -7.30 21.83 25.11
CA ASP A 28 -8.77 21.79 25.24
C ASP A 28 -9.39 22.35 23.94
N ASP A 29 -9.40 21.53 22.89
CA ASP A 29 -10.34 21.67 21.77
C ASP A 29 -11.68 21.06 22.22
N PRO A 30 -12.71 21.86 22.54
CA PRO A 30 -13.99 21.36 23.06
C PRO A 30 -14.77 20.50 22.06
N ARG A 31 -14.25 20.27 20.84
CA ARG A 31 -14.91 19.48 19.80
C ARG A 31 -14.66 17.98 19.88
N PHE A 32 -13.81 17.50 20.78
CA PHE A 32 -13.53 16.05 20.90
C PHE A 32 -14.48 15.30 21.86
N GLU A 33 -15.11 15.97 22.83
CA GLU A 33 -16.09 15.32 23.71
C GLU A 33 -17.52 15.29 23.14
N GLU A 34 -17.89 16.22 22.24
CA GLU A 34 -19.21 16.22 21.59
C GLU A 34 -19.38 15.06 20.58
N GLU A 35 -18.30 14.54 19.98
CA GLU A 35 -18.33 13.44 19.01
C GLU A 35 -18.58 12.05 19.66
N HIS A 36 -18.37 11.88 20.97
CA HIS A 36 -18.66 10.60 21.66
C HIS A 36 -20.03 10.56 22.36
N LEU A 37 -20.61 11.71 22.72
CA LEU A 37 -21.92 11.78 23.39
C LEU A 37 -23.13 11.83 22.43
N GLN A 38 -22.95 12.19 21.15
CA GLN A 38 -24.04 12.18 20.16
C GLN A 38 -24.26 10.82 19.48
N ALA A 39 -23.46 9.80 19.78
CA ALA A 39 -23.59 8.46 19.19
C ALA A 39 -24.51 7.49 19.97
N THR A 40 -25.12 7.91 21.09
CA THR A 40 -25.97 7.03 21.94
C THR A 40 -27.40 7.53 22.15
N SER A 41 -27.90 8.51 21.39
CA SER A 41 -29.33 8.81 21.41
C SER A 41 -30.10 7.84 20.51
N GLU A 42 -30.63 6.77 21.10
CA GLU A 42 -31.61 5.90 20.46
C GLU A 42 -32.82 6.71 19.96
N PRO A 43 -33.29 6.53 18.71
CA PRO A 43 -34.55 7.11 18.28
C PRO A 43 -35.71 6.37 18.94
N ARG A 44 -36.61 7.12 19.60
CA ARG A 44 -37.90 6.60 20.08
C ARG A 44 -38.65 5.89 18.94
N PRO A 45 -39.31 4.74 19.20
CA PRO A 45 -40.02 4.01 18.17
C PRO A 45 -41.21 4.84 17.66
N GLN A 46 -41.15 5.21 16.38
CA GLN A 46 -42.33 5.68 15.66
C GLN A 46 -43.24 4.48 15.41
N GLN A 47 -44.51 4.61 15.80
CA GLN A 47 -45.57 3.64 15.53
C GLN A 47 -45.67 3.39 14.03
N GLN A 48 -45.36 2.17 13.59
CA GLN A 48 -45.56 1.72 12.22
C GLN A 48 -47.06 1.62 11.93
N GLN A 49 -47.53 2.33 10.91
CA GLN A 49 -48.81 2.04 10.27
C GLN A 49 -48.69 0.73 9.45
N PRO A 50 -49.75 -0.09 9.39
CA PRO A 50 -49.70 -1.35 8.66
C PRO A 50 -49.62 -1.10 7.14
N LEU A 51 -48.66 -1.76 6.50
CA LEU A 51 -48.52 -1.80 5.04
C LEU A 51 -49.69 -2.59 4.41
N PRO A 52 -50.20 -2.16 3.24
CA PRO A 52 -51.21 -2.90 2.51
C PRO A 52 -50.65 -4.21 1.93
N PRO A 53 -51.49 -5.26 1.77
CA PRO A 53 -51.05 -6.55 1.26
C PRO A 53 -50.63 -6.46 -0.22
N LEU A 54 -49.48 -7.03 -0.54
CA LEU A 54 -48.98 -7.19 -1.91
C LEU A 54 -49.84 -8.21 -2.68
N PRO A 55 -50.10 -7.99 -3.98
CA PRO A 55 -50.85 -8.92 -4.80
C PRO A 55 -50.03 -10.19 -5.08
N ARG A 56 -50.69 -11.35 -4.92
CA ARG A 56 -50.18 -12.65 -5.35
C ARG A 56 -50.04 -12.65 -6.88
N SER A 57 -48.82 -12.81 -7.39
CA SER A 57 -48.59 -13.18 -8.78
C SER A 57 -48.42 -14.70 -8.88
N THR A 58 -49.20 -15.25 -9.80
CA THR A 58 -49.26 -16.64 -10.22
C THR A 58 -47.96 -17.05 -10.92
N ILE A 59 -47.39 -18.18 -10.50
CA ILE A 59 -46.33 -18.89 -11.20
C ILE A 59 -47.03 -19.70 -12.29
N GLU A 60 -46.81 -19.35 -13.55
CA GLU A 60 -47.08 -20.22 -14.69
C GLU A 60 -45.77 -20.90 -15.10
N ASP A 61 -45.83 -22.23 -15.14
CA ASP A 61 -44.80 -23.13 -15.60
C ASP A 61 -44.50 -22.90 -17.09
N THR A 62 -43.22 -22.78 -17.44
CA THR A 62 -42.78 -23.02 -18.81
C THR A 62 -41.47 -23.80 -18.79
N ALA A 63 -41.59 -25.08 -19.15
CA ALA A 63 -40.49 -25.99 -19.38
C ALA A 63 -39.67 -25.52 -20.59
N ILE A 64 -38.35 -25.51 -20.46
CA ILE A 64 -37.42 -25.37 -21.59
C ILE A 64 -36.58 -26.65 -21.62
N GLU A 65 -36.68 -27.34 -22.75
CA GLU A 65 -35.97 -28.56 -23.11
C GLU A 65 -34.47 -28.29 -23.24
N LEU A 66 -33.67 -29.18 -22.65
CA LEU A 66 -32.22 -29.25 -22.78
C LEU A 66 -31.89 -30.28 -23.86
N GLU A 67 -31.51 -29.83 -25.04
CA GLU A 67 -30.84 -30.69 -26.02
C GLU A 67 -29.36 -30.86 -25.65
N ALA A 68 -28.99 -32.12 -25.47
CA ALA A 68 -27.63 -32.58 -25.26
C ALA A 68 -26.95 -32.78 -26.61
N ASP A 69 -25.81 -32.13 -26.83
CA ASP A 69 -24.93 -32.50 -27.94
C ASP A 69 -23.65 -33.16 -27.42
N LYS A 70 -23.39 -34.33 -28.02
CA LYS A 70 -22.30 -35.26 -27.72
C LYS A 70 -21.29 -35.14 -28.84
N THR A 71 -20.07 -34.74 -28.54
CA THR A 71 -18.90 -35.14 -29.34
C THR A 71 -17.72 -35.48 -28.46
N THR A 72 -17.47 -36.78 -28.40
CA THR A 72 -16.25 -37.49 -28.04
C THR A 72 -15.07 -37.11 -28.93
N LEU A 73 -13.87 -37.02 -28.35
CA LEU A 73 -12.63 -37.65 -28.82
C LEU A 73 -11.60 -37.67 -27.68
N ALA A 74 -10.98 -38.84 -27.50
CA ALA A 74 -9.97 -39.22 -26.50
C ALA A 74 -8.60 -39.42 -27.23
N PRO A 75 -7.52 -39.96 -26.62
CA PRO A 75 -6.84 -39.65 -25.34
C PRO A 75 -5.28 -39.59 -25.46
N GLU A 76 -4.60 -39.40 -24.30
CA GLU A 76 -3.18 -39.73 -23.93
C GLU A 76 -2.01 -38.90 -24.53
N SER A 77 -1.29 -38.06 -23.75
CA SER A 77 -0.12 -38.30 -22.81
C SER A 77 1.25 -38.45 -23.52
N PRO A 78 2.43 -38.34 -22.86
CA PRO A 78 2.93 -37.41 -21.81
C PRO A 78 4.32 -36.81 -22.17
N LEU A 79 4.87 -35.90 -21.36
CA LEU A 79 6.21 -36.02 -20.73
C LEU A 79 6.70 -34.71 -20.10
N VAL A 80 7.23 -34.90 -18.90
CA VAL A 80 8.00 -34.00 -18.05
C VAL A 80 9.40 -33.87 -18.64
N ASP A 81 9.90 -32.65 -18.82
CA ASP A 81 11.31 -32.40 -19.07
C ASP A 81 11.91 -31.76 -17.81
N ASP A 82 12.59 -32.60 -17.02
CA ASP A 82 13.46 -32.21 -15.93
C ASP A 82 14.86 -31.92 -16.50
N THR A 83 15.13 -30.66 -16.85
CA THR A 83 16.51 -30.19 -17.06
C THR A 83 16.81 -28.96 -16.20
N PRO A 84 17.96 -28.95 -15.48
CA PRO A 84 18.34 -27.83 -14.63
C PRO A 84 18.79 -26.64 -15.48
N TYR A 85 18.05 -25.53 -15.42
CA TYR A 85 18.43 -24.26 -16.03
C TYR A 85 19.77 -23.77 -15.46
N THR A 86 20.84 -23.98 -16.22
CA THR A 86 22.09 -23.23 -16.08
C THR A 86 21.97 -21.98 -16.94
N VAL A 87 21.57 -20.86 -16.35
CA VAL A 87 21.61 -19.56 -17.03
C VAL A 87 23.08 -19.11 -17.07
N LYS A 88 23.72 -19.28 -18.24
CA LYS A 88 24.89 -18.47 -18.59
C LYS A 88 24.41 -17.03 -18.76
N ALA A 89 24.85 -16.14 -17.87
CA ALA A 89 24.62 -14.71 -17.97
C ALA A 89 25.45 -14.14 -19.14
N GLU A 90 24.82 -13.99 -20.30
CA GLU A 90 25.31 -13.10 -21.35
C GLU A 90 24.98 -11.64 -20.97
N ARG A 91 25.99 -10.78 -21.04
CA ARG A 91 25.95 -9.38 -20.61
C ARG A 91 25.16 -8.51 -21.60
N GLY A 92 24.17 -7.79 -21.09
CA GLY A 92 23.63 -6.53 -21.63
C GLY A 92 22.26 -6.15 -21.03
N PRO A 93 21.83 -4.86 -20.98
CA PRO A 93 22.59 -3.61 -20.89
C PRO A 93 22.58 -3.03 -19.44
N ASN A 94 23.72 -2.50 -19.00
CA ASN A 94 23.94 -1.93 -17.66
C ASN A 94 23.34 -0.51 -17.45
N ASP A 95 22.58 0.04 -18.41
CA ASP A 95 22.18 1.45 -18.35
C ASP A 95 21.17 1.75 -17.24
N LEU A 96 20.19 0.87 -17.01
CA LEU A 96 19.12 1.17 -16.05
C LEU A 96 19.63 1.22 -14.61
N GLU A 97 20.52 0.31 -14.21
CA GLU A 97 21.10 0.28 -12.87
C GLU A 97 22.03 1.46 -12.63
N GLU A 98 22.75 1.89 -13.67
CA GLU A 98 23.59 3.09 -13.65
C GLU A 98 22.75 4.38 -13.55
N TRP A 99 21.62 4.46 -14.23
CA TRP A 99 20.66 5.57 -14.10
C TRP A 99 19.94 5.57 -12.75
N VAL A 100 19.60 4.41 -12.20
CA VAL A 100 19.04 4.28 -10.84
C VAL A 100 20.05 4.79 -9.81
N ARG A 101 21.34 4.50 -9.99
CA ARG A 101 22.42 5.10 -9.17
C ARG A 101 22.48 6.62 -9.31
N VAL A 102 22.37 7.17 -10.53
CA VAL A 102 22.30 8.64 -10.75
C VAL A 102 21.15 9.27 -9.99
N LEU A 103 19.94 8.69 -10.07
CA LEU A 103 18.74 9.21 -9.41
C LEU A 103 18.80 9.10 -7.88
N ARG A 104 19.51 8.09 -7.36
CA ARG A 104 19.81 7.95 -5.92
C ARG A 104 20.93 8.89 -5.44
N GLY A 105 21.56 9.63 -6.35
CA GLY A 105 22.70 10.50 -6.04
C GLY A 105 24.00 9.73 -5.81
N GLU A 106 24.05 8.46 -6.20
CA GLU A 106 25.19 7.54 -6.01
C GLU A 106 26.23 7.64 -7.14
N ASN A 107 26.02 8.51 -8.14
CA ASN A 107 26.97 8.70 -9.24
C ASN A 107 28.13 9.64 -8.82
N THR A 108 29.35 9.20 -9.12
CA THR A 108 30.62 9.92 -8.96
C THR A 108 30.60 11.29 -9.62
N ALA A 109 29.87 11.51 -10.73
CA ALA A 109 29.79 12.81 -11.39
C ALA A 109 29.06 13.89 -10.56
N ILE A 110 28.02 13.52 -9.80
CA ILE A 110 27.32 14.44 -8.89
C ILE A 110 28.17 14.73 -7.65
N HIS A 111 28.91 13.73 -7.16
CA HIS A 111 29.89 13.91 -6.09
C HIS A 111 31.06 14.79 -6.55
N VAL A 112 31.60 14.57 -7.74
CA VAL A 112 32.64 15.41 -8.37
C VAL A 112 32.13 16.83 -8.61
N ALA A 113 30.88 17.03 -9.04
CA ALA A 113 30.30 18.37 -9.17
C ALA A 113 30.14 19.07 -7.81
N LYS A 114 29.66 18.35 -6.77
CA LYS A 114 29.57 18.87 -5.39
C LYS A 114 30.95 19.19 -4.80
N ASP A 115 31.93 18.33 -5.04
CA ASP A 115 33.30 18.50 -4.54
C ASP A 115 34.05 19.60 -5.32
N ARG A 116 33.76 19.76 -6.61
CA ARG A 116 34.29 20.86 -7.42
C ARG A 116 33.67 22.20 -7.03
N ILE A 117 32.38 22.25 -6.71
CA ILE A 117 31.72 23.43 -6.12
C ILE A 117 32.33 23.73 -4.74
N ARG A 118 32.53 22.74 -3.87
CA ARG A 118 33.23 22.93 -2.58
C ARG A 118 34.66 23.45 -2.77
N SER A 119 35.40 22.94 -3.74
CA SER A 119 36.77 23.38 -4.04
C SER A 119 36.84 24.81 -4.59
N LEU A 120 35.79 25.28 -5.28
CA LEU A 120 35.68 26.66 -5.77
C LEU A 120 35.30 27.64 -4.65
N VAL A 121 34.64 27.16 -3.59
CA VAL A 121 34.31 27.92 -2.38
C VAL A 121 35.50 28.05 -1.42
N ASP A 122 36.52 27.18 -1.55
CA ASP A 122 37.75 27.21 -0.74
C ASP A 122 38.86 28.14 -1.26
N ILE A 123 38.55 29.04 -2.21
CA ILE A 123 39.47 30.12 -2.58
C ILE A 123 39.52 31.13 -1.44
N ARG A 124 40.48 30.93 -0.53
CA ARG A 124 40.86 31.88 0.52
C ARG A 124 41.12 33.25 -0.10
N ASP A 125 40.27 34.23 0.18
CA ASP A 125 40.81 35.58 0.28
C ASP A 125 41.71 35.61 1.54
N GLY A 126 42.85 36.28 1.45
CA GLY A 126 43.86 36.28 2.51
C GLY A 126 43.46 37.05 3.78
N SER A 127 42.17 37.25 4.06
CA SER A 127 41.73 38.15 5.14
C SER A 127 41.51 37.50 6.50
N GLY A 128 41.53 36.16 6.60
CA GLY A 128 41.53 35.47 7.89
C GLY A 128 40.28 35.66 8.77
N ILE A 129 39.15 36.06 8.19
CA ILE A 129 37.88 36.22 8.91
C ILE A 129 37.06 34.91 8.81
N PRO A 130 36.51 34.37 9.93
CA PRO A 130 35.62 33.22 9.87
C PRO A 130 34.35 33.56 9.07
N PHE A 131 34.16 32.88 7.93
CA PHE A 131 33.11 33.11 6.94
C PHE A 131 31.67 32.75 7.41
N ARG A 132 31.43 32.64 8.72
CA ARG A 132 30.12 32.22 9.25
C ARG A 132 29.09 33.36 9.29
N ASP A 133 29.53 34.61 9.18
CA ASP A 133 28.67 35.79 9.34
C ASP A 133 28.49 36.66 8.08
N ALA A 134 28.91 36.18 6.89
CA ALA A 134 28.75 36.90 5.63
C ALA A 134 28.05 36.05 4.55
N LEU A 135 26.84 35.57 4.84
CA LEU A 135 25.98 34.94 3.84
C LEU A 135 25.09 36.01 3.16
N VAL A 136 25.74 36.87 2.36
CA VAL A 136 25.03 37.59 1.29
C VAL A 136 24.95 36.63 0.11
N TRP A 137 23.79 36.02 -0.06
CA TRP A 137 23.48 35.12 -1.17
C TRP A 137 23.67 35.86 -2.50
N SER A 138 24.73 35.54 -3.25
CA SER A 138 25.08 36.22 -4.50
C SER A 138 24.22 35.73 -5.68
N GLU A 139 24.12 36.52 -6.76
CA GLU A 139 23.45 36.13 -8.01
C GLU A 139 24.03 34.84 -8.64
N ASN A 140 25.31 34.55 -8.38
CA ASN A 140 25.99 33.36 -8.89
C ASN A 140 25.39 32.05 -8.33
N ASP A 141 24.85 32.07 -7.10
CA ASP A 141 24.14 30.91 -6.53
C ASP A 141 22.81 30.66 -7.23
N LYS A 142 22.11 31.72 -7.65
CA LYS A 142 20.87 31.59 -8.43
C LYS A 142 21.17 30.97 -9.78
N ILE A 143 22.22 31.44 -10.46
CA ILE A 143 22.65 30.90 -11.75
C ILE A 143 23.10 29.44 -11.61
N ALA A 144 23.91 29.10 -10.61
CA ALA A 144 24.36 27.73 -10.36
C ALA A 144 23.18 26.78 -10.06
N ARG A 145 22.22 27.20 -9.22
CA ARG A 145 20.99 26.44 -8.98
C ARG A 145 20.19 26.26 -10.26
N THR A 146 19.99 27.31 -11.04
CA THR A 146 19.28 27.23 -12.32
C THR A 146 19.98 26.30 -13.31
N LEU A 147 21.30 26.31 -13.41
CA LEU A 147 22.05 25.41 -14.29
C LEU A 147 21.96 23.95 -13.83
N VAL A 148 22.06 23.69 -12.52
CA VAL A 148 21.87 22.34 -11.94
C VAL A 148 20.44 21.86 -12.14
N ASP A 149 19.45 22.71 -11.88
CA ASP A 149 18.03 22.40 -12.08
C ASP A 149 17.73 22.13 -13.56
N ASN A 150 18.32 22.90 -14.49
CA ASN A 150 18.16 22.70 -15.93
C ASN A 150 18.85 21.41 -16.41
N ALA A 151 20.07 21.11 -15.95
CA ALA A 151 20.76 19.87 -16.30
C ALA A 151 20.04 18.63 -15.74
N LEU A 152 19.53 18.73 -14.51
CA LEU A 152 18.68 17.69 -13.91
C LEU A 152 17.38 17.54 -14.70
N LEU A 153 16.73 18.64 -15.09
CA LEU A 153 15.51 18.62 -15.89
C LEU A 153 15.73 18.03 -17.28
N GLN A 154 16.85 18.33 -17.94
CA GLN A 154 17.22 17.71 -19.22
C GLN A 154 17.49 16.22 -19.08
N SER A 155 18.20 15.80 -18.02
CA SER A 155 18.46 14.38 -17.75
C SER A 155 17.19 13.61 -17.44
N VAL A 156 16.28 14.21 -16.65
CA VAL A 156 14.98 13.65 -16.31
C VAL A 156 14.07 13.56 -17.55
N THR A 157 14.01 14.61 -18.36
CA THR A 157 13.27 14.61 -19.63
C THR A 157 13.80 13.51 -20.56
N SER A 158 15.12 13.37 -20.67
CA SER A 158 15.75 12.32 -21.48
C SER A 158 15.40 10.91 -20.98
N TYR A 159 15.31 10.71 -19.66
CA TYR A 159 14.89 9.43 -19.08
C TYR A 159 13.41 9.15 -19.28
N PHE A 160 12.55 10.17 -19.19
CA PHE A 160 11.13 10.03 -19.53
C PHE A 160 10.92 9.67 -20.97
N ASP A 161 11.67 10.30 -21.86
CA ASP A 161 11.63 10.03 -23.28
C ASP A 161 12.09 8.60 -23.53
N LEU A 162 13.18 8.15 -22.89
CA LEU A 162 13.60 6.76 -22.95
C LEU A 162 12.52 5.79 -22.44
N LEU A 163 11.91 6.06 -21.27
CA LEU A 163 10.87 5.21 -20.73
C LEU A 163 9.59 5.23 -21.55
N ALA A 164 9.20 6.36 -22.14
CA ALA A 164 7.98 6.47 -22.91
C ALA A 164 8.17 5.97 -24.34
N ASP A 165 9.35 6.16 -24.94
CA ASP A 165 9.60 5.87 -26.35
C ASP A 165 10.18 4.49 -26.61
N THR A 166 10.66 3.80 -25.58
CA THR A 166 10.98 2.37 -25.69
C THR A 166 9.75 1.52 -25.40
N ASP A 167 9.65 0.33 -25.97
CA ASP A 167 8.66 -0.69 -25.57
C ASP A 167 9.11 -1.48 -24.32
N THR A 168 10.18 -1.02 -23.66
CA THR A 168 10.75 -1.67 -22.48
C THR A 168 9.71 -1.68 -21.35
N PRO A 169 9.34 -2.85 -20.81
CA PRO A 169 8.42 -2.94 -19.69
C PRO A 169 9.04 -2.30 -18.44
N LEU A 170 8.19 -1.91 -17.49
CA LEU A 170 8.69 -1.47 -16.19
C LEU A 170 9.45 -2.60 -15.49
N PRO A 171 10.49 -2.29 -14.69
CA PRO A 171 11.30 -3.30 -14.03
C PRO A 171 10.41 -4.24 -13.20
N PRO A 172 10.43 -5.54 -13.48
CA PRO A 172 9.49 -6.47 -12.88
C PRO A 172 9.73 -6.56 -11.38
N TRP A 173 8.67 -6.75 -10.60
CA TRP A 173 8.82 -7.06 -9.18
C TRP A 173 9.24 -8.52 -9.02
N LYS A 174 10.55 -8.77 -9.11
CA LYS A 174 11.15 -10.11 -9.07
C LYS A 174 11.67 -10.53 -7.71
N LYS A 175 11.32 -9.83 -6.64
CA LYS A 175 11.87 -10.13 -5.32
C LYS A 175 11.12 -11.33 -4.74
N PRO A 176 11.76 -12.50 -4.51
CA PRO A 176 11.19 -13.45 -3.57
C PRO A 176 10.98 -12.73 -2.24
N ALA A 177 10.07 -13.23 -1.42
CA ALA A 177 9.90 -12.71 -0.08
C ALA A 177 11.22 -12.91 0.68
N VAL A 178 11.99 -11.83 0.86
CA VAL A 178 13.24 -11.82 1.63
C VAL A 178 12.96 -11.07 2.93
N PRO A 179 13.32 -11.64 4.08
CA PRO A 179 13.13 -10.95 5.34
C PRO A 179 14.03 -9.72 5.43
N ILE A 180 13.49 -8.65 5.99
CA ILE A 180 14.20 -7.46 6.40
C ILE A 180 14.42 -7.58 7.91
N THR A 181 15.67 -7.64 8.32
CA THR A 181 16.03 -7.70 9.75
C THR A 181 16.05 -6.31 10.36
N CYS A 182 15.40 -6.15 11.51
CA CYS A 182 15.34 -4.89 12.22
C CYS A 182 15.19 -5.10 13.71
N ASP A 183 16.05 -4.46 14.50
CA ASP A 183 16.09 -4.64 15.95
C ASP A 183 16.15 -6.15 16.34
N GLY A 184 16.82 -6.98 15.52
CA GLY A 184 16.95 -8.43 15.73
C GLY A 184 15.72 -9.27 15.35
N LEU A 185 14.70 -8.67 14.73
CA LEU A 185 13.51 -9.36 14.25
C LEU A 185 13.45 -9.37 12.72
N ASP A 186 13.11 -10.51 12.16
CA ASP A 186 12.88 -10.68 10.72
C ASP A 186 11.41 -10.47 10.38
N TYR A 187 11.15 -9.65 9.37
CA TYR A 187 9.82 -9.50 8.78
C TYR A 187 9.89 -9.40 7.27
N TYR A 188 8.79 -9.75 6.61
CA TYR A 188 8.62 -9.65 5.17
C TYR A 188 7.80 -8.41 4.83
N SER A 189 8.10 -7.77 3.70
CA SER A 189 7.28 -6.65 3.23
C SER A 189 5.94 -7.20 2.74
N GLY A 190 4.85 -6.72 3.33
CA GLY A 190 3.49 -6.90 2.84
C GLY A 190 3.09 -5.76 1.91
N HIS A 191 2.03 -5.94 1.14
CA HIS A 191 1.44 -4.89 0.33
C HIS A 191 -0.04 -5.17 0.07
N PHE A 192 -0.81 -4.11 -0.17
CA PHE A 192 -2.15 -4.26 -0.69
C PHE A 192 -2.12 -4.82 -2.12
N SER A 193 -3.19 -5.46 -2.52
CA SER A 193 -3.38 -5.97 -3.88
C SER A 193 -4.74 -5.53 -4.43
N ILE A 194 -5.08 -5.94 -5.64
CA ILE A 194 -6.41 -5.71 -6.21
C ILE A 194 -6.90 -6.96 -6.96
N PRO A 195 -8.20 -7.31 -6.89
CA PRO A 195 -8.75 -8.37 -7.72
C PRO A 195 -8.49 -8.10 -9.21
N GLU A 196 -8.09 -9.12 -9.94
CA GLU A 196 -7.76 -9.05 -11.36
C GLU A 196 -8.94 -8.48 -12.17
N GLU A 197 -10.17 -8.88 -11.85
CA GLU A 197 -11.41 -8.39 -12.45
C GLU A 197 -11.68 -6.90 -12.23
N ASN A 198 -10.97 -6.26 -11.29
CA ASN A 198 -11.08 -4.82 -11.05
C ASN A 198 -10.08 -3.99 -11.87
N ILE A 199 -9.15 -4.63 -12.57
CA ILE A 199 -8.20 -3.96 -13.45
C ILE A 199 -8.84 -3.80 -14.82
N VAL A 200 -8.87 -2.57 -15.36
CA VAL A 200 -9.43 -2.32 -16.69
C VAL A 200 -8.63 -3.09 -17.75
N PRO A 201 -9.26 -3.63 -18.80
CA PRO A 201 -8.57 -4.41 -19.84
C PRO A 201 -7.73 -3.54 -20.78
N SER A 202 -7.99 -2.23 -20.83
CA SER A 202 -7.21 -1.26 -21.59
C SER A 202 -7.43 0.15 -21.03
N LEU A 203 -6.56 1.09 -21.41
CA LEU A 203 -6.80 2.49 -21.11
C LEU A 203 -8.09 2.99 -21.78
N MET A 204 -8.86 3.77 -21.02
CA MET A 204 -9.98 4.53 -21.58
C MET A 204 -9.54 5.93 -21.98
N THR A 205 -10.33 6.57 -22.85
CA THR A 205 -10.13 7.97 -23.24
C THR A 205 -10.13 8.89 -22.01
N LYS A 206 -9.07 9.69 -21.89
CA LYS A 206 -8.90 10.63 -20.79
C LYS A 206 -9.60 11.95 -21.10
N THR A 207 -10.65 12.26 -20.36
CA THR A 207 -11.45 13.48 -20.54
C THR A 207 -11.12 14.56 -19.51
N ARG A 208 -10.36 14.22 -18.45
CA ARG A 208 -9.99 15.13 -17.37
C ARG A 208 -8.55 14.95 -16.93
N ASP A 209 -7.96 16.04 -16.45
CA ASP A 209 -6.59 16.00 -15.91
C ASP A 209 -6.54 15.34 -14.53
N TRP A 210 -7.56 15.56 -13.70
CA TRP A 210 -7.57 15.13 -12.29
C TRP A 210 -8.84 14.37 -11.92
N ALA A 211 -8.66 13.30 -11.15
CA ALA A 211 -9.74 12.62 -10.46
C ALA A 211 -10.38 13.56 -9.42
N THR A 212 -11.68 13.40 -9.19
CA THR A 212 -12.48 14.29 -8.35
C THR A 212 -12.07 14.23 -6.88
N VAL A 213 -11.85 13.02 -6.36
CA VAL A 213 -11.56 12.86 -4.93
C VAL A 213 -10.18 13.42 -4.62
N VAL A 214 -10.05 14.23 -3.58
CA VAL A 214 -8.77 14.74 -3.07
C VAL A 214 -8.59 14.28 -1.62
N PRO A 215 -7.55 13.48 -1.31
CA PRO A 215 -7.34 13.00 0.05
C PRO A 215 -7.24 14.13 1.07
N GLY A 216 -8.11 14.06 2.09
CA GLY A 216 -8.17 15.01 3.19
C GLY A 216 -9.25 16.09 3.03
N ARG A 217 -9.97 16.09 1.92
CA ARG A 217 -11.07 17.03 1.63
C ARG A 217 -12.39 16.28 1.54
N LYS A 218 -13.13 16.20 2.66
CA LYS A 218 -14.37 15.41 2.77
C LYS A 218 -15.39 15.80 1.70
N GLU A 219 -15.44 17.08 1.32
CA GLU A 219 -16.30 17.64 0.28
C GLU A 219 -16.08 17.05 -1.12
N THR A 220 -14.92 16.41 -1.37
CA THR A 220 -14.62 15.77 -2.66
C THR A 220 -15.04 14.29 -2.73
N TYR A 221 -15.50 13.71 -1.61
CA TYR A 221 -15.96 12.32 -1.52
C TYR A 221 -17.44 12.23 -1.90
N LEU A 222 -17.74 12.54 -3.16
CA LEU A 222 -19.10 12.74 -3.66
C LEU A 222 -19.78 11.45 -4.16
N PHE A 223 -18.99 10.44 -4.50
CA PHE A 223 -19.46 9.20 -5.13
C PHE A 223 -20.28 8.33 -4.18
N LYS A 224 -21.39 7.78 -4.69
CA LYS A 224 -22.28 6.91 -3.92
C LYS A 224 -22.15 5.44 -4.27
N THR A 225 -21.59 5.12 -5.44
CA THR A 225 -21.39 3.76 -5.97
C THR A 225 -19.94 3.56 -6.42
N GLU A 226 -19.43 2.32 -6.31
CA GLU A 226 -18.08 1.96 -6.77
C GLU A 226 -17.91 2.23 -8.26
N ALA A 227 -18.92 1.91 -9.08
CA ALA A 227 -18.89 2.11 -10.52
C ALA A 227 -18.69 3.59 -10.91
N SER A 228 -19.40 4.51 -10.25
CA SER A 228 -19.25 5.96 -10.52
C SER A 228 -17.87 6.48 -10.11
N TYR A 229 -17.33 5.99 -8.99
CA TYR A 229 -15.98 6.33 -8.55
C TYR A 229 -14.91 5.78 -9.49
N ARG A 230 -15.03 4.53 -9.93
CA ARG A 230 -14.08 3.92 -10.87
C ARG A 230 -14.10 4.62 -12.22
N LYS A 231 -15.28 4.97 -12.72
CA LYS A 231 -15.42 5.77 -13.95
C LYS A 231 -14.71 7.12 -13.83
N ASP A 232 -14.82 7.78 -12.68
CA ASP A 232 -14.10 9.02 -12.40
C ASP A 232 -12.58 8.87 -12.52
N LEU A 233 -12.03 7.81 -11.93
CA LEU A 233 -10.60 7.49 -12.04
C LEU A 233 -10.21 7.18 -13.48
N GLN A 234 -11.03 6.41 -14.20
CA GLN A 234 -10.71 5.98 -15.56
C GLN A 234 -10.70 7.15 -16.56
N GLU A 235 -11.56 8.14 -16.38
CA GLU A 235 -11.61 9.36 -17.20
C GLU A 235 -10.48 10.35 -16.86
N ALA A 236 -9.89 10.24 -15.67
CA ALA A 236 -8.83 11.12 -15.20
C ALA A 236 -7.44 10.64 -15.64
N ARG A 237 -6.56 11.60 -15.99
CA ARG A 237 -5.13 11.36 -16.19
C ARG A 237 -4.42 11.06 -14.87
N PHE A 238 -4.63 11.93 -13.88
CA PHE A 238 -3.96 11.85 -12.60
C PHE A 238 -4.94 11.75 -11.44
N GLY A 239 -4.55 11.03 -10.40
CA GLY A 239 -5.26 11.04 -9.13
C GLY A 239 -4.32 11.40 -7.99
N ILE A 240 -4.71 12.35 -7.14
CA ILE A 240 -3.87 12.75 -6.01
C ILE A 240 -3.89 11.65 -4.95
N THR A 241 -2.71 11.23 -4.50
CA THR A 241 -2.53 10.39 -3.31
C THR A 241 -1.45 10.97 -2.40
N ARG A 242 -1.51 10.66 -1.12
CA ARG A 242 -0.55 11.15 -0.12
C ARG A 242 -0.54 10.24 1.09
N ARG A 243 0.54 10.31 1.87
CA ARG A 243 0.60 9.69 3.20
C ARG A 243 -0.57 10.18 4.07
N ARG A 244 -1.29 9.23 4.67
CA ARG A 244 -2.28 9.47 5.72
C ARG A 244 -1.66 9.02 7.04
N TYR A 245 -2.06 7.87 7.55
CA TYR A 245 -1.39 7.18 8.65
C TYR A 245 -0.17 6.41 8.13
N GLY A 246 -0.34 5.70 7.01
CA GLY A 246 0.72 5.07 6.22
C GLY A 246 0.86 5.63 4.79
N PHE A 247 1.82 5.10 4.03
CA PHE A 247 2.06 5.37 2.60
C PHE A 247 1.31 4.40 1.66
N ALA A 248 1.13 3.15 2.07
CA ALA A 248 0.31 2.16 1.39
C ALA A 248 -1.16 2.48 1.62
N THR A 249 -1.85 2.81 0.53
CA THR A 249 -3.29 3.06 0.55
C THR A 249 -3.93 2.32 -0.61
N ASN A 250 -5.14 1.79 -0.43
CA ASN A 250 -5.89 1.14 -1.51
C ASN A 250 -6.01 2.05 -2.72
N ARG A 251 -6.22 3.34 -2.47
CA ARG A 251 -6.32 4.37 -3.50
C ARG A 251 -5.20 4.31 -4.53
N ASN A 252 -3.97 3.98 -4.13
CA ASN A 252 -2.86 3.83 -5.07
C ASN A 252 -3.20 2.77 -6.13
N LEU A 253 -3.71 1.62 -5.69
CA LEU A 253 -4.10 0.50 -6.55
C LEU A 253 -5.39 0.78 -7.31
N GLU A 254 -6.36 1.47 -6.70
CA GLU A 254 -7.61 1.86 -7.36
C GLU A 254 -7.34 2.75 -8.58
N MET A 255 -6.41 3.71 -8.45
CA MET A 255 -5.99 4.56 -9.56
C MET A 255 -5.27 3.75 -10.63
N LEU A 256 -4.28 2.95 -10.23
CA LEU A 256 -3.51 2.10 -11.15
C LEU A 256 -4.41 1.14 -11.94
N ALA A 257 -5.34 0.48 -11.27
CA ALA A 257 -6.28 -0.46 -11.87
C ALA A 257 -7.30 0.22 -12.80
N ALA A 258 -7.53 1.53 -12.65
CA ALA A 258 -8.33 2.35 -13.54
C ALA A 258 -7.52 2.94 -14.71
N GLY A 259 -6.21 2.68 -14.81
CA GLY A 259 -5.32 3.32 -15.77
C GLY A 259 -5.11 4.82 -15.50
N CYS A 260 -5.26 5.23 -14.24
CA CYS A 260 -5.04 6.59 -13.74
C CYS A 260 -3.68 6.65 -13.04
N ILE A 261 -2.80 7.58 -13.40
CA ILE A 261 -1.47 7.64 -12.77
C ILE A 261 -1.58 8.29 -11.38
N PRO A 262 -1.12 7.61 -10.30
CA PRO A 262 -1.02 8.21 -8.98
C PRO A 262 -0.07 9.42 -8.97
N TYR A 263 -0.58 10.61 -8.66
CA TYR A 263 0.24 11.75 -8.29
C TYR A 263 0.54 11.68 -6.79
N PHE A 264 1.66 11.05 -6.46
CA PHE A 264 2.00 10.67 -5.09
C PHE A 264 2.75 11.79 -4.35
N CYS A 265 1.98 12.62 -3.62
CA CYS A 265 2.51 13.66 -2.76
C CYS A 265 3.38 13.06 -1.64
N GLY A 266 4.69 13.30 -1.74
CA GLY A 266 5.67 12.83 -0.76
C GLY A 266 6.27 11.46 -1.04
N ILE A 267 6.18 10.94 -2.28
CA ILE A 267 6.84 9.67 -2.66
C ILE A 267 8.32 9.61 -2.28
N ARG A 268 9.04 10.74 -2.36
CA ARG A 268 10.46 10.85 -1.98
C ARG A 268 10.73 10.61 -0.48
N ARG A 269 9.69 10.58 0.34
CA ARG A 269 9.77 10.27 1.78
C ARG A 269 9.44 8.81 2.08
N VAL A 270 9.05 8.03 1.07
CA VAL A 270 8.85 6.59 1.22
C VAL A 270 10.22 5.94 1.39
N PRO A 271 10.42 5.07 2.39
CA PRO A 271 11.66 4.34 2.55
C PRO A 271 12.00 3.52 1.28
N PRO A 272 13.28 3.39 0.91
CA PRO A 272 13.70 2.58 -0.23
C PRO A 272 13.27 1.12 -0.11
N THR A 273 13.10 0.57 1.09
CA THR A 273 12.70 -0.83 1.33
C THR A 273 11.65 -0.98 2.43
N GLY A 274 10.88 -2.06 2.38
CA GLY A 274 9.88 -2.47 3.36
C GLY A 274 8.59 -1.64 3.36
N THR A 275 8.46 -0.67 2.44
CA THR A 275 7.24 0.13 2.27
C THR A 275 7.02 0.37 0.79
N LEU A 276 5.83 0.01 0.28
CA LEU A 276 5.48 0.10 -1.14
C LEU A 276 6.49 -0.60 -2.06
N ASP A 277 7.10 -1.70 -1.60
CA ASP A 277 8.16 -2.40 -2.34
C ASP A 277 7.67 -3.11 -3.60
N SER A 278 6.38 -3.43 -3.65
CA SER A 278 5.75 -3.97 -4.84
C SER A 278 5.48 -2.91 -5.90
N LEU A 279 5.57 -1.62 -5.59
CA LEU A 279 5.28 -0.54 -6.54
C LEU A 279 6.56 0.02 -7.17
N PRO A 280 6.51 0.54 -8.41
CA PRO A 280 7.66 1.15 -9.06
C PRO A 280 7.91 2.57 -8.51
N LYS A 281 8.44 2.67 -7.28
CA LYS A 281 8.63 3.94 -6.56
C LYS A 281 9.50 4.95 -7.32
N GLU A 282 10.53 4.47 -8.00
CA GLU A 282 11.40 5.28 -8.86
C GLU A 282 10.58 5.93 -9.99
N PHE A 283 9.67 5.18 -10.61
CA PHE A 283 8.77 5.69 -11.62
C PHE A 283 7.88 6.82 -11.08
N PHE A 284 7.26 6.64 -9.91
CA PHE A 284 6.44 7.70 -9.31
C PHE A 284 7.24 8.94 -8.92
N THR A 285 8.49 8.75 -8.48
CA THR A 285 9.40 9.86 -8.16
C THR A 285 9.71 10.69 -9.40
N LEU A 286 9.91 10.02 -10.54
CA LEU A 286 10.08 10.68 -11.82
C LEU A 286 8.81 11.37 -12.26
N MET A 287 7.63 10.72 -12.17
CA MET A 287 6.33 11.30 -12.56
C MET A 287 6.06 12.67 -11.94
N LEU A 288 6.58 12.98 -10.75
CA LEU A 288 6.49 14.32 -10.16
C LEU A 288 7.19 15.43 -10.97
N GLN A 289 8.04 15.05 -11.91
CA GLN A 289 8.80 15.92 -12.81
C GLN A 289 8.28 15.86 -14.25
N PHE A 290 7.14 15.20 -14.50
CA PHE A 290 6.58 15.09 -15.84
C PHE A 290 6.28 16.49 -16.42
N PRO A 291 6.73 16.81 -17.65
CA PRO A 291 6.52 18.13 -18.23
C PRO A 291 5.05 18.55 -18.24
N GLY A 292 4.78 19.75 -17.75
CA GLY A 292 3.43 20.30 -17.61
C GLY A 292 2.75 20.04 -16.27
N LEU A 293 3.26 19.12 -15.43
CA LEU A 293 2.81 18.97 -14.05
C LEU A 293 3.48 20.00 -13.12
N SER A 294 2.68 20.68 -12.30
CA SER A 294 3.23 21.55 -11.25
C SER A 294 3.77 20.71 -10.09
N ALA A 295 5.05 20.87 -9.76
CA ALA A 295 5.72 20.12 -8.69
C ALA A 295 5.18 20.37 -7.26
N LYS A 296 4.20 21.27 -7.08
CA LYS A 296 3.72 21.66 -5.75
C LYS A 296 2.69 20.65 -5.22
N CYS A 297 3.16 19.71 -4.41
CA CYS A 297 2.32 18.77 -3.65
C CYS A 297 1.42 19.41 -2.56
N ASN A 298 1.35 20.74 -2.49
CA ASN A 298 0.40 21.49 -1.69
C ASN A 298 -0.72 22.00 -2.61
N PRO A 299 -1.79 21.22 -2.84
CA PRO A 299 -2.94 21.76 -3.55
C PRO A 299 -3.44 22.98 -2.73
N PRO A 300 -3.52 24.19 -3.33
CA PRO A 300 -4.09 25.35 -2.67
C PRO A 300 -5.42 24.96 -2.04
N ARG A 301 -5.74 25.43 -0.83
CA ARG A 301 -6.99 25.08 -0.09
C ARG A 301 -8.27 25.15 -0.94
N ARG A 302 -8.24 25.87 -2.08
CA ARG A 302 -9.36 26.10 -2.99
C ARG A 302 -9.24 25.46 -4.38
N ALA A 303 -8.09 24.89 -4.78
CA ALA A 303 -7.95 24.29 -6.11
C ALA A 303 -8.25 22.79 -6.09
N MET A 304 -9.15 22.35 -6.98
CA MET A 304 -9.39 20.95 -7.33
C MET A 304 -8.34 20.54 -8.37
N GLY A 305 -7.22 20.00 -7.92
CA GLY A 305 -6.09 19.63 -8.79
C GLY A 305 -5.05 20.73 -8.97
N LEU A 306 -3.89 20.33 -9.49
CA LEU A 306 -2.80 21.25 -9.85
C LEU A 306 -2.97 21.64 -11.33
N PRO A 307 -2.80 22.90 -11.74
CA PRO A 307 -2.92 23.25 -13.15
C PRO A 307 -1.98 22.39 -14.00
N LEU A 308 -2.52 21.70 -15.01
CA LEU A 308 -1.73 21.01 -16.03
C LEU A 308 -1.46 22.01 -17.16
N THR A 309 -0.19 22.29 -17.43
CA THR A 309 0.18 23.22 -18.50
C THR A 309 0.07 22.51 -19.84
N GLN A 310 -1.10 22.61 -20.47
CA GLN A 310 -1.45 21.87 -21.69
C GLN A 310 -0.49 22.12 -22.87
N THR A 311 0.16 23.27 -22.94
CA THR A 311 1.14 23.60 -23.99
C THR A 311 2.44 22.79 -23.91
N ILE A 312 2.74 22.22 -22.74
CA ILE A 312 3.97 21.44 -22.48
C ILE A 312 3.64 19.96 -22.31
N PHE A 313 2.41 19.64 -21.88
CA PHE A 313 1.97 18.28 -21.62
C PHE A 313 1.92 17.45 -22.91
N ASN A 314 2.65 16.34 -22.93
CA ASN A 314 2.62 15.39 -24.04
C ASN A 314 1.68 14.23 -23.72
N GLU A 315 0.48 14.25 -24.30
CA GLU A 315 -0.55 13.24 -24.07
C GLU A 315 -0.13 11.84 -24.54
N THR A 316 0.53 11.73 -25.70
CA THR A 316 1.00 10.45 -26.22
C THR A 316 1.98 9.79 -25.25
N LYS A 317 2.94 10.55 -24.72
CA LYS A 317 3.90 10.05 -23.71
C LYS A 317 3.19 9.65 -22.42
N TYR A 318 2.24 10.46 -21.96
CA TYR A 318 1.42 10.10 -20.79
C TYR A 318 0.68 8.77 -21.00
N LEU A 319 0.02 8.59 -22.15
CA LEU A 319 -0.76 7.37 -22.42
C LEU A 319 0.13 6.13 -22.45
N LYS A 320 1.30 6.19 -23.10
CA LYS A 320 2.26 5.09 -23.09
C LYS A 320 2.70 4.72 -21.66
N LEU A 321 3.01 5.73 -20.84
CA LEU A 321 3.42 5.52 -19.45
C LEU A 321 2.28 4.96 -18.58
N ALA A 322 1.05 5.43 -18.78
CA ALA A 322 -0.13 4.91 -18.10
C ALA A 322 -0.41 3.45 -18.47
N ASP A 323 -0.21 3.08 -19.74
CA ASP A 323 -0.40 1.72 -20.25
C ASP A 323 0.61 0.75 -19.63
N LYS A 324 1.90 1.15 -19.59
CA LYS A 324 2.96 0.39 -18.90
C LYS A 324 2.69 0.18 -17.42
N LEU A 325 2.18 1.20 -16.73
CA LEU A 325 1.78 1.07 -15.32
C LEU A 325 0.58 0.14 -15.15
N LEU A 326 -0.38 0.19 -16.07
CA LEU A 326 -1.55 -0.68 -16.05
C LEU A 326 -1.12 -2.14 -16.27
N ASP A 327 -0.22 -2.42 -17.21
CA ASP A 327 0.38 -3.74 -17.43
C ASP A 327 1.14 -4.22 -16.20
N TYR A 328 1.97 -3.35 -15.61
CA TYR A 328 2.65 -3.67 -14.36
C TYR A 328 1.66 -4.05 -13.24
N THR A 329 0.55 -3.34 -13.17
CA THR A 329 -0.50 -3.59 -12.16
C THR A 329 -1.15 -4.96 -12.35
N ARG A 330 -1.44 -5.35 -13.59
CA ARG A 330 -1.96 -6.70 -13.94
C ARG A 330 -0.98 -7.82 -13.61
N GLN A 331 0.31 -7.53 -13.66
CA GLN A 331 1.34 -8.56 -13.43
C GLN A 331 1.71 -8.70 -11.96
N TYR A 332 1.77 -7.59 -11.21
CA TYR A 332 2.43 -7.55 -9.90
C TYR A 332 1.57 -7.04 -8.75
N GLN A 333 0.41 -6.43 -9.01
CA GLN A 333 -0.45 -5.88 -7.94
C GLN A 333 -1.74 -6.68 -7.73
N THR A 334 -1.84 -7.87 -8.31
CA THR A 334 -3.07 -8.65 -8.23
C THR A 334 -3.15 -9.47 -6.95
N THR A 335 -4.36 -9.87 -6.57
CA THR A 335 -4.55 -10.73 -5.38
C THR A 335 -3.87 -12.09 -5.53
N THR A 336 -3.91 -12.72 -6.71
CA THR A 336 -3.20 -13.98 -6.92
C THR A 336 -1.69 -13.79 -6.87
N HIS A 337 -1.18 -12.68 -7.38
CA HIS A 337 0.24 -12.34 -7.28
C HIS A 337 0.67 -12.21 -5.81
N LEU A 338 -0.10 -11.45 -5.01
CA LEU A 338 0.15 -11.30 -3.58
C LEU A 338 0.16 -12.66 -2.87
N ALA A 339 -0.81 -13.53 -3.19
CA ALA A 339 -0.88 -14.86 -2.59
C ALA A 339 0.35 -15.71 -2.90
N ARG A 340 0.79 -15.73 -4.16
CA ARG A 340 2.01 -16.44 -4.56
C ARG A 340 3.25 -15.87 -3.89
N TYR A 341 3.36 -14.54 -3.80
CA TYR A 341 4.46 -13.88 -3.12
C TYR A 341 4.55 -14.28 -1.65
N ILE A 342 3.45 -14.21 -0.90
CA ILE A 342 3.43 -14.60 0.51
C ILE A 342 3.77 -16.09 0.68
N LEU A 343 3.17 -16.96 -0.13
CA LEU A 343 3.44 -18.40 -0.09
C LEU A 343 4.90 -18.73 -0.42
N SER A 344 5.58 -17.92 -1.23
CA SER A 344 7.00 -18.11 -1.55
C SER A 344 7.94 -17.97 -0.34
N ALA A 345 7.49 -17.36 0.76
CA ALA A 345 8.25 -17.29 2.01
C ALA A 345 8.16 -18.59 2.85
N THR A 346 7.17 -19.44 2.56
CA THR A 346 6.94 -20.69 3.30
C THR A 346 7.82 -21.82 2.76
N SER A 347 7.91 -22.92 3.49
CA SER A 347 8.56 -24.15 2.99
C SER A 347 7.66 -25.01 2.11
N LEU A 348 6.43 -24.57 1.82
CA LEU A 348 5.49 -25.31 0.98
C LEU A 348 6.04 -25.40 -0.46
N LYS A 349 6.13 -26.64 -0.96
CA LYS A 349 6.60 -26.92 -2.33
C LYS A 349 5.49 -26.77 -3.38
N THR A 350 4.25 -26.83 -2.95
CA THR A 350 3.05 -26.73 -3.78
C THR A 350 2.06 -25.77 -3.14
N LEU A 351 1.01 -25.38 -3.87
CA LEU A 351 -0.09 -24.64 -3.26
C LEU A 351 -0.68 -25.44 -2.08
N PRO A 352 -0.96 -24.78 -0.94
CA PRO A 352 -1.66 -25.43 0.16
C PRO A 352 -3.07 -25.81 -0.31
N ARG A 353 -3.60 -26.93 0.18
CA ARG A 353 -4.98 -27.32 -0.07
C ARG A 353 -5.91 -26.67 0.93
N ASN A 354 -5.57 -26.74 2.22
CA ASN A 354 -6.38 -26.24 3.32
C ASN A 354 -5.64 -25.17 4.12
N VAL A 355 -6.18 -23.96 4.18
CA VAL A 355 -5.61 -22.84 4.93
C VAL A 355 -6.60 -22.39 5.99
N LEU A 356 -6.12 -22.16 7.21
CA LEU A 356 -6.91 -21.52 8.27
C LEU A 356 -6.47 -20.06 8.44
N ILE A 357 -7.43 -19.14 8.39
CA ILE A 357 -7.24 -17.73 8.70
C ILE A 357 -7.93 -17.42 10.03
N LEU A 358 -7.17 -16.89 10.99
CA LEU A 358 -7.66 -16.46 12.30
C LEU A 358 -7.72 -14.93 12.34
N TRP A 359 -8.93 -14.39 12.41
CA TRP A 359 -9.17 -12.97 12.53
C TRP A 359 -9.12 -12.56 14.00
N ALA A 360 -7.95 -12.11 14.44
CA ALA A 360 -7.73 -11.55 15.76
C ALA A 360 -8.28 -10.12 15.91
N SER A 361 -8.73 -9.48 14.82
CA SER A 361 -9.26 -8.11 14.86
C SER A 361 -10.27 -7.81 13.75
N HIS A 362 -10.68 -6.55 13.67
CA HIS A 362 -11.49 -6.02 12.57
C HIS A 362 -10.86 -6.26 11.18
N TYR A 363 -11.71 -6.16 10.16
CA TYR A 363 -11.40 -6.25 8.74
C TYR A 363 -10.07 -5.60 8.37
N THR A 364 -9.23 -6.35 7.66
CA THR A 364 -7.93 -5.87 7.14
C THR A 364 -7.88 -6.12 5.65
N ILE A 365 -7.60 -5.07 4.87
CA ILE A 365 -7.58 -5.14 3.42
C ILE A 365 -6.43 -6.04 2.97
N PHE A 366 -5.28 -5.98 3.66
CA PHE A 366 -4.12 -6.80 3.31
C PHE A 366 -4.44 -8.30 3.38
N LEU A 367 -5.05 -8.75 4.49
CA LEU A 367 -5.44 -10.15 4.67
C LEU A 367 -6.61 -10.53 3.76
N THR A 368 -7.59 -9.65 3.55
CA THR A 368 -8.69 -9.92 2.61
C THR A 368 -8.18 -10.11 1.19
N GLY A 369 -7.22 -9.29 0.75
CA GLY A 369 -6.58 -9.46 -0.55
C GLY A 369 -5.82 -10.78 -0.67
N PHE A 370 -5.14 -11.21 0.40
CA PHE A 370 -4.49 -12.52 0.45
C PHE A 370 -5.49 -13.69 0.40
N LEU A 371 -6.57 -13.64 1.20
CA LEU A 371 -7.65 -14.63 1.19
C LEU A 371 -8.27 -14.76 -0.21
N HIS A 372 -8.63 -13.64 -0.82
CA HIS A 372 -9.18 -13.62 -2.16
C HIS A 372 -8.21 -14.24 -3.17
N GLY A 373 -6.93 -13.91 -3.09
CA GLY A 373 -5.89 -14.48 -3.93
C GLY A 373 -5.76 -16.00 -3.79
N LEU A 374 -5.73 -16.51 -2.56
CA LEU A 374 -5.71 -17.95 -2.29
C LEU A 374 -6.91 -18.66 -2.93
N ARG A 375 -8.11 -18.11 -2.76
CA ARG A 375 -9.33 -18.65 -3.34
C ARG A 375 -9.32 -18.66 -4.87
N LYS A 376 -8.83 -17.59 -5.51
CA LYS A 376 -8.62 -17.55 -6.98
C LYS A 376 -7.60 -18.58 -7.46
N LEU A 377 -6.66 -18.98 -6.61
CA LEU A 377 -5.71 -20.07 -6.88
C LEU A 377 -6.28 -21.47 -6.61
N GLY A 378 -7.56 -21.59 -6.21
CA GLY A 378 -8.22 -22.87 -5.93
C GLY A 378 -7.90 -23.45 -4.55
N VAL A 379 -7.37 -22.63 -3.64
CA VAL A 379 -7.08 -23.04 -2.26
C VAL A 379 -8.36 -22.98 -1.41
N GLU A 380 -8.57 -24.01 -0.58
CA GLU A 380 -9.63 -24.01 0.42
C GLU A 380 -9.20 -23.20 1.65
N VAL A 381 -9.95 -22.15 1.96
CA VAL A 381 -9.63 -21.20 3.03
C VAL A 381 -10.75 -21.12 4.04
N GLU A 382 -10.51 -21.64 5.24
CA GLU A 382 -11.41 -21.48 6.37
C GLU A 382 -11.01 -20.26 7.18
N ASP A 383 -11.97 -19.43 7.57
CA ASP A 383 -11.71 -18.20 8.28
C ASP A 383 -12.54 -18.10 9.57
N VAL A 384 -11.91 -17.73 10.68
CA VAL A 384 -12.51 -17.80 12.03
C VAL A 384 -12.23 -16.51 12.80
N PRO A 385 -13.28 -15.80 13.27
CA PRO A 385 -14.68 -15.95 12.86
C PRO A 385 -14.87 -15.71 11.35
N ARG A 386 -15.98 -16.20 10.78
CA ARG A 386 -16.36 -15.91 9.39
C ARG A 386 -16.49 -14.41 9.17
N ARG A 387 -15.94 -13.89 8.07
CA ARG A 387 -16.15 -12.50 7.62
C ARG A 387 -17.18 -12.44 6.50
N ASP A 388 -18.44 -12.21 6.88
CA ASP A 388 -19.58 -12.13 5.95
C ASP A 388 -19.34 -11.14 4.81
N GLU A 389 -18.60 -10.07 5.07
CA GLU A 389 -18.33 -9.01 4.09
C GLU A 389 -17.41 -9.43 2.93
N VAL A 390 -16.69 -10.55 3.07
CA VAL A 390 -15.77 -11.06 2.03
C VAL A 390 -16.52 -11.91 1.00
N TYR A 391 -17.60 -12.56 1.43
CA TYR A 391 -18.27 -13.60 0.64
C TYR A 391 -19.41 -13.03 -0.20
N ASP A 392 -19.55 -13.51 -1.45
CA ASP A 392 -20.63 -13.12 -2.35
C ASP A 392 -21.93 -13.86 -2.00
N ASP A 393 -22.54 -13.47 -0.89
CA ASP A 393 -23.81 -14.02 -0.42
C ASP A 393 -24.79 -12.90 0.02
N LYS A 394 -25.97 -13.32 0.47
CA LYS A 394 -27.05 -12.40 0.90
C LYS A 394 -26.65 -11.47 2.06
N HIS A 395 -25.65 -11.84 2.88
CA HIS A 395 -25.21 -11.02 4.01
C HIS A 395 -24.28 -9.89 3.56
N CYS A 396 -23.71 -10.03 2.36
CA CYS A 396 -22.67 -9.13 1.92
C CYS A 396 -23.15 -7.72 1.61
N ALA A 397 -24.33 -7.56 1.01
CA ALA A 397 -24.91 -6.24 0.73
C ALA A 397 -25.13 -5.42 2.02
N GLU A 398 -25.59 -6.07 3.10
CA GLU A 398 -25.77 -5.43 4.39
C GLU A 398 -24.42 -5.08 5.04
N ALA A 399 -23.46 -5.99 4.96
CA ALA A 399 -22.13 -5.78 5.51
C ALA A 399 -21.38 -4.64 4.78
N GLN A 400 -21.48 -4.55 3.45
CA GLN A 400 -20.93 -3.46 2.65
C GLN A 400 -21.38 -2.09 3.16
N LEU A 401 -22.68 -1.91 3.43
CA LEU A 401 -23.23 -0.63 3.89
C LEU A 401 -22.69 -0.19 5.25
N LYS A 402 -22.25 -1.14 6.09
CA LYS A 402 -21.71 -0.88 7.43
C LYS A 402 -20.20 -0.62 7.42
N THR A 403 -19.51 -0.86 6.31
CA THR A 403 -18.05 -0.73 6.22
C THR A 403 -17.59 0.61 5.65
N TYR A 404 -16.37 1.00 6.04
CA TYR A 404 -15.71 2.18 5.49
C TYR A 404 -15.61 2.08 3.96
N ALA A 405 -15.82 3.20 3.27
CA ALA A 405 -15.91 3.26 1.80
C ALA A 405 -17.02 2.37 1.19
N LYS A 406 -18.02 1.95 1.99
CA LYS A 406 -19.14 1.11 1.57
C LYS A 406 -18.71 -0.23 0.96
N GLY A 407 -17.60 -0.77 1.43
CA GLY A 407 -17.11 -2.07 1.02
C GLY A 407 -16.66 -2.14 -0.45
N TRP A 408 -16.07 -1.09 -0.99
CA TRP A 408 -15.58 -1.15 -2.37
C TRP A 408 -14.42 -2.13 -2.53
N PHE A 409 -14.25 -2.64 -3.74
CA PHE A 409 -13.12 -3.43 -4.24
C PHE A 409 -13.04 -4.90 -3.81
N PHE A 410 -13.09 -5.23 -2.52
CA PHE A 410 -12.85 -6.61 -2.06
C PHE A 410 -14.09 -7.37 -1.60
N PHE A 411 -15.20 -6.67 -1.44
CA PHE A 411 -16.39 -7.21 -0.80
C PHE A 411 -17.25 -7.95 -1.80
N CYS A 412 -17.86 -9.05 -1.36
CA CYS A 412 -18.77 -9.86 -2.17
C CYS A 412 -18.12 -10.40 -3.45
N ARG A 413 -16.83 -10.78 -3.39
CA ARG A 413 -16.10 -11.30 -4.57
C ARG A 413 -15.64 -12.73 -4.40
N THR A 414 -15.75 -13.27 -3.20
CA THR A 414 -15.29 -14.61 -2.89
C THR A 414 -16.49 -15.52 -2.72
N LYS A 415 -16.56 -16.62 -3.47
CA LYS A 415 -17.54 -17.67 -3.18
C LYS A 415 -17.05 -18.48 -2.00
N GLU A 416 -17.94 -18.71 -1.04
CA GLU A 416 -17.66 -19.63 0.06
C GLU A 416 -17.73 -21.07 -0.45
N SER A 417 -16.76 -21.89 -0.07
CA SER A 417 -16.84 -23.32 -0.38
C SER A 417 -17.93 -23.98 0.47
N PRO A 418 -18.81 -24.81 -0.13
CA PRO A 418 -19.95 -25.40 0.57
C PRO A 418 -19.55 -26.39 1.67
N ASN A 419 -18.30 -26.88 1.65
CA ASN A 419 -17.81 -27.93 2.54
C ASN A 419 -17.01 -27.41 3.74
N LEU A 420 -16.95 -26.08 3.96
CA LEU A 420 -16.17 -25.51 5.06
C LEU A 420 -16.86 -25.77 6.41
N SER A 421 -16.09 -26.19 7.41
CA SER A 421 -16.59 -26.46 8.77
C SER A 421 -15.83 -25.65 9.80
N ARG A 422 -16.45 -24.60 10.34
CA ARG A 422 -15.83 -23.78 11.41
C ARG A 422 -15.94 -24.37 12.82
N LYS A 423 -16.18 -25.69 12.93
CA LYS A 423 -16.35 -26.42 14.19
C LYS A 423 -15.05 -27.11 14.59
N ASN A 424 -14.85 -27.29 15.90
CA ASN A 424 -13.72 -28.03 16.48
C ASN A 424 -12.35 -27.56 15.96
N ILE A 425 -12.20 -26.26 15.73
CA ILE A 425 -11.01 -25.67 15.11
C ILE A 425 -9.74 -26.02 15.87
N GLU A 426 -9.77 -25.93 17.20
CA GLU A 426 -8.62 -26.24 18.05
C GLU A 426 -8.17 -27.71 17.92
N THR A 427 -9.11 -28.66 17.92
CA THR A 427 -8.82 -30.09 17.68
C THR A 427 -8.19 -30.28 16.31
N ARG A 428 -8.75 -29.65 15.27
CA ARG A 428 -8.25 -29.74 13.90
C ARG A 428 -6.87 -29.11 13.72
N ILE A 429 -6.57 -28.05 14.47
CA ILE A 429 -5.22 -27.48 14.54
C ILE A 429 -4.26 -28.54 15.11
N ARG A 430 -4.60 -29.17 16.24
CA ARG A 430 -3.77 -30.22 16.87
C ARG A 430 -3.58 -31.45 15.99
N GLU A 431 -4.61 -31.82 15.23
CA GLU A 431 -4.58 -32.92 14.25
C GLU A 431 -3.89 -32.55 12.93
N ARG A 432 -3.36 -31.31 12.80
CA ARG A 432 -2.72 -30.79 11.59
C ARG A 432 -3.61 -30.88 10.34
N ALA A 433 -4.88 -30.55 10.48
CA ALA A 433 -5.85 -30.59 9.37
C ALA A 433 -5.66 -29.47 8.32
N PHE A 434 -4.76 -28.51 8.57
CA PHE A 434 -4.47 -27.40 7.68
C PHE A 434 -3.02 -27.50 7.21
N ASP A 435 -2.73 -27.03 6.00
CA ASP A 435 -1.36 -26.96 5.47
C ASP A 435 -0.66 -25.66 5.89
N LEU A 436 -1.44 -24.64 6.21
CA LEU A 436 -0.96 -23.30 6.55
C LEU A 436 -1.94 -22.63 7.53
N ILE A 437 -1.38 -22.01 8.58
CA ILE A 437 -2.14 -21.17 9.52
C ILE A 437 -1.77 -19.70 9.29
N VAL A 438 -2.76 -18.83 9.27
CA VAL A 438 -2.59 -17.39 9.06
C VAL A 438 -3.28 -16.63 10.18
N ILE A 439 -2.57 -15.73 10.82
CA ILE A 439 -3.05 -14.93 11.93
C ILE A 439 -3.11 -13.47 11.46
N SER A 440 -4.28 -12.85 11.56
CA SER A 440 -4.43 -11.41 11.31
C SER A 440 -3.80 -10.63 12.46
N VAL A 441 -3.05 -9.57 12.16
CA VAL A 441 -2.49 -8.66 13.17
C VAL A 441 -2.87 -7.24 12.81
N THR A 442 -3.30 -6.46 13.80
CA THR A 442 -3.59 -5.02 13.64
C THR A 442 -3.15 -4.20 14.84
N ASP A 443 -3.23 -2.89 14.70
CA ASP A 443 -2.97 -1.93 15.77
C ASP A 443 -3.93 -2.06 16.95
N THR A 444 -5.18 -2.46 16.73
CA THR A 444 -6.12 -2.70 17.83
C THR A 444 -5.74 -3.94 18.63
N LEU A 445 -5.30 -5.02 17.97
CA LEU A 445 -4.72 -6.18 18.65
C LEU A 445 -3.49 -5.74 19.49
N THR A 446 -2.65 -4.88 18.94
CA THR A 446 -1.48 -4.30 19.63
C THR A 446 -1.88 -3.43 20.84
N TYR A 447 -2.98 -2.67 20.73
CA TYR A 447 -3.50 -1.84 21.80
C TYR A 447 -4.14 -2.68 22.91
N HIS A 448 -4.91 -3.69 22.54
CA HIS A 448 -5.55 -4.59 23.49
C HIS A 448 -4.51 -5.46 24.21
N LEU A 449 -3.49 -5.98 23.52
CA LEU A 449 -2.40 -6.76 24.13
C LEU A 449 -1.58 -5.99 25.17
N ARG A 450 -1.58 -4.65 25.13
CA ARG A 450 -0.95 -3.82 26.15
C ARG A 450 -1.79 -3.68 27.42
N ASN A 451 -3.11 -3.80 27.31
CA ASN A 451 -4.04 -3.41 28.36
C ASN A 451 -4.88 -4.58 28.90
N ALA A 452 -4.91 -5.73 28.21
CA ALA A 452 -5.56 -6.96 28.65
C ALA A 452 -5.02 -8.15 27.84
N SER A 453 -5.17 -9.34 28.39
CA SER A 453 -4.90 -10.66 27.80
C SER A 453 -5.73 -10.91 26.53
N LEU A 454 -5.42 -10.23 25.42
CA LEU A 454 -6.02 -10.55 24.14
C LEU A 454 -5.33 -11.81 23.59
N GLU A 455 -5.87 -12.95 23.96
CA GLU A 455 -5.38 -14.25 23.51
C GLU A 455 -5.57 -14.36 22.00
N ILE A 456 -4.48 -14.62 21.28
CA ILE A 456 -4.59 -15.09 19.90
C ILE A 456 -5.32 -16.43 19.98
N PRO A 457 -6.49 -16.59 19.33
CA PRO A 457 -7.24 -17.83 19.42
C PRO A 457 -6.37 -19.02 19.07
N PHE A 458 -6.35 -20.02 19.95
CA PHE A 458 -5.63 -21.28 19.74
C PHE A 458 -4.10 -21.15 19.65
N TYR A 459 -3.49 -20.07 20.15
CA TYR A 459 -2.05 -19.82 20.02
C TYR A 459 -1.17 -21.01 20.43
N ASP A 460 -1.44 -21.60 21.59
CA ASP A 460 -0.66 -22.74 22.10
C ASP A 460 -0.81 -23.94 21.17
N ALA A 461 -2.05 -24.29 20.80
CA ALA A 461 -2.32 -25.38 19.86
C ALA A 461 -1.59 -25.16 18.51
N ILE A 462 -1.56 -23.94 17.99
CA ILE A 462 -0.87 -23.61 16.73
C ILE A 462 0.63 -23.78 16.88
N THR A 463 1.23 -23.17 17.90
CA THR A 463 2.70 -23.15 18.05
C THR A 463 3.29 -24.48 18.53
N GLU A 464 2.49 -25.33 19.16
CA GLU A 464 2.85 -26.71 19.47
C GLU A 464 2.72 -27.63 18.25
N SER A 465 1.75 -27.36 17.37
CA SER A 465 1.42 -28.27 16.26
C SER A 465 2.12 -27.91 14.95
N TYR A 466 2.43 -26.64 14.68
CA TYR A 466 2.97 -26.18 13.40
C TYR A 466 4.37 -25.59 13.53
N PRO A 467 5.27 -25.86 12.56
CA PRO A 467 6.55 -25.19 12.49
C PRO A 467 6.39 -23.72 12.05
N LYS A 468 7.38 -22.88 12.38
CA LYS A 468 7.36 -21.42 12.17
C LYS A 468 7.03 -21.01 10.73
N ASP A 469 7.59 -21.72 9.76
CA ASP A 469 7.48 -21.48 8.32
C ASP A 469 6.10 -21.84 7.73
N LEU A 470 5.23 -22.45 8.53
CA LEU A 470 3.82 -22.74 8.20
C LEU A 470 2.82 -21.92 9.04
N ILE A 471 3.32 -20.91 9.76
CA ILE A 471 2.49 -19.96 10.51
C ILE A 471 2.79 -18.56 9.99
N LEU A 472 1.82 -17.93 9.35
CA LEU A 472 1.91 -16.56 8.85
C LEU A 472 1.26 -15.59 9.84
N ALA A 473 1.89 -14.45 10.06
CA ALA A 473 1.27 -13.33 10.75
C ALA A 473 1.22 -12.13 9.80
N LEU A 474 0.03 -11.72 9.37
CA LEU A 474 -0.15 -10.61 8.43
C LEU A 474 -0.59 -9.34 9.18
N ASN A 475 0.31 -8.36 9.26
CA ASN A 475 0.04 -7.10 9.93
C ASN A 475 -0.36 -5.99 8.96
N ASP A 476 -1.61 -5.52 9.10
CA ASP A 476 -2.20 -4.42 8.31
C ASP A 476 -2.17 -3.06 9.04
N ALA A 477 -1.50 -2.99 10.18
CA ALA A 477 -1.30 -1.77 10.95
C ALA A 477 -0.76 -0.61 10.10
N ASP A 478 -1.35 0.57 10.30
CA ASP A 478 -0.80 1.83 9.82
C ASP A 478 0.28 2.36 10.79
N LEU A 479 0.19 2.02 12.09
CA LEU A 479 1.02 2.68 13.09
C LEU A 479 2.50 2.29 12.99
N ILE A 480 3.26 3.35 12.75
CA ILE A 480 4.71 3.44 12.84
C ILE A 480 5.09 3.55 14.32
N LYS A 481 4.84 2.51 15.12
CA LYS A 481 5.46 2.42 16.45
C LYS A 481 6.75 1.59 16.36
N PRO A 482 7.81 1.96 17.12
CA PRO A 482 9.00 1.13 17.23
C PRO A 482 8.60 -0.29 17.64
N MET A 483 8.93 -1.24 16.77
CA MET A 483 8.61 -2.66 16.90
C MET A 483 9.10 -3.28 18.22
N THR A 484 10.07 -2.64 18.88
CA THR A 484 10.70 -3.08 20.12
C THR A 484 9.82 -2.97 21.36
N THR A 485 8.76 -2.17 21.32
CA THR A 485 7.90 -1.88 22.49
C THR A 485 6.65 -2.75 22.59
N ASP A 486 6.44 -3.67 21.63
CA ASP A 486 5.26 -4.52 21.60
C ASP A 486 5.63 -5.99 21.82
N VAL A 487 5.18 -6.54 22.95
CA VAL A 487 5.42 -7.94 23.35
C VAL A 487 4.78 -8.89 22.34
N ALA A 488 3.59 -8.55 21.83
CA ALA A 488 2.88 -9.31 20.81
C ALA A 488 3.73 -9.51 19.57
N HIS A 489 4.37 -8.42 19.15
CA HIS A 489 5.20 -8.40 17.98
C HIS A 489 6.44 -9.30 18.14
N LYS A 490 7.10 -9.26 19.30
CA LYS A 490 8.23 -10.17 19.60
C LYS A 490 7.78 -11.63 19.61
N VAL A 491 6.69 -11.94 20.30
CA VAL A 491 6.18 -13.32 20.41
C VAL A 491 5.83 -13.88 19.04
N LEU A 492 5.15 -13.11 18.20
CA LEU A 492 4.77 -13.52 16.85
C LEU A 492 5.98 -13.67 15.93
N THR A 493 6.90 -12.70 15.88
CA THR A 493 8.07 -12.75 14.98
C THR A 493 9.00 -13.93 15.24
N HIS A 494 9.08 -14.42 16.48
CA HIS A 494 9.88 -15.61 16.81
C HIS A 494 9.23 -16.91 16.33
N LYS A 495 7.89 -16.96 16.27
CA LYS A 495 7.12 -18.18 16.02
C LYS A 495 6.40 -18.22 14.66
N THR A 496 6.42 -17.12 13.91
CA THR A 496 5.71 -16.98 12.64
C THR A 496 6.60 -16.34 11.57
N LEU A 497 6.25 -16.52 10.30
CA LEU A 497 6.69 -15.64 9.22
C LEU A 497 5.84 -14.37 9.27
N TYR A 498 6.46 -13.27 9.69
CA TYR A 498 5.76 -12.04 9.98
C TYR A 498 5.80 -11.09 8.77
N PHE A 499 4.65 -10.78 8.19
CA PHE A 499 4.53 -9.82 7.10
C PHE A 499 4.00 -8.51 7.63
N LYS A 500 4.68 -7.40 7.29
CA LYS A 500 4.23 -6.06 7.64
C LYS A 500 4.09 -5.22 6.39
N ARG A 501 2.89 -4.65 6.20
CA ARG A 501 2.57 -3.82 5.02
C ARG A 501 3.48 -2.58 4.91
N GLU A 502 3.83 -1.97 6.03
CA GLU A 502 4.70 -0.78 6.05
C GLU A 502 5.71 -0.83 7.18
N THR A 503 6.98 -0.61 6.83
CA THR A 503 8.07 -0.54 7.81
C THR A 503 8.83 0.77 7.68
N HIS A 504 8.63 1.68 8.63
CA HIS A 504 9.34 2.96 8.70
C HIS A 504 10.52 2.94 9.70
N GLY A 505 10.38 2.16 10.80
CA GLY A 505 11.22 2.31 12.00
C GLY A 505 12.66 1.78 11.93
N CYS A 506 13.02 1.03 10.88
CA CYS A 506 14.36 0.45 10.78
C CYS A 506 15.37 1.42 10.17
N GLN A 507 14.89 2.43 9.43
CA GLN A 507 15.73 3.35 8.69
C GLN A 507 15.76 4.77 9.28
N GLU A 508 14.73 5.21 10.02
CA GLU A 508 14.76 6.53 10.69
C GLU A 508 15.77 6.62 11.86
N ARG A 509 16.39 5.52 12.31
CA ARG A 509 17.57 5.61 13.21
C ARG A 509 18.89 5.80 12.45
N ILE A 510 18.89 5.63 11.12
CA ILE A 510 20.08 5.67 10.27
C ILE A 510 20.17 6.99 9.48
N TRP A 511 19.03 7.67 9.28
CA TRP A 511 18.94 9.04 8.74
C TRP A 511 18.76 10.06 9.86
#